data_AF-A0A409V6L0-F1
#
_entry.id   AF-A0A409V6L0-F1
#
_cell.length_a   1.000
_cell.length_b   1.000
_cell.length_c   1.000
_cell.angle_alpha   90.00
_cell.angle_beta   90.00
_cell.angle_gamma   90.00
#
_symmetry.space_group_name_H-M   'P 1'
#
loop_
_entity.id
_entity.type
_entity.pdbx_description
1 polymer ?
#
loop_
_entity_poly.entity_id
_entity_poly.type
_entity_poly.pdbx_seq_one_letter_code
_entity_poly.pdbx_strand_id
1 'polypeptide(L)' 'MWKKILAAVLGILVGYWLIDDFDPDLLKGKRVVITGASAGIGEQMAYHYAKMGANVIVTARREQKLQ' A
#
# COMPACT_ATOMS: atom_id res chain seq x y z
N MET A 1 11.48 29.88 -27.27
CA MET A 1 12.48 29.42 -26.27
C MET A 1 11.86 29.25 -24.88
N TRP A 2 11.22 30.29 -24.31
CA TRP A 2 10.52 30.26 -23.01
C TRP A 2 9.47 29.14 -22.83
N LYS A 3 8.63 28.88 -23.85
CA LYS A 3 7.61 27.80 -23.79
C LYS A 3 8.21 26.41 -23.51
N LYS A 4 9.43 26.13 -23.97
CA LYS A 4 10.12 24.85 -23.73
C LYS A 4 10.63 24.74 -22.29
N ILE A 5 11.12 25.85 -21.73
CA ILE A 5 11.55 25.93 -20.33
C ILE A 5 10.34 25.73 -19.41
N LEU A 6 9.22 26.41 -19.71
CA LEU A 6 8.00 26.27 -18.93
C LEU A 6 7.49 24.82 -18.94
N ALA A 7 7.50 24.15 -20.09
CA ALA A 7 7.11 22.75 -20.22
C ALA A 7 8.02 21.81 -19.41
N ALA A 8 9.34 22.04 -19.41
CA ALA A 8 10.30 21.23 -18.66
C ALA A 8 10.10 21.38 -17.14
N VAL A 9 9.93 22.61 -16.65
CA VAL A 9 9.65 22.87 -15.23
C VAL A 9 8.33 22.24 -14.80
N LEU A 10 7.29 22.35 -15.62
CA LEU A 10 5.99 21.76 -15.32
C LEU A 10 6.06 20.23 -15.32
N GLY A 11 6.85 19.62 -16.20
CA GLY A 11 7.13 18.19 -16.20
C GLY A 11 7.86 17.71 -14.95
N ILE A 12 8.85 18.48 -14.47
CA ILE A 12 9.57 18.17 -13.22
C ILE A 12 8.64 18.31 -12.01
N LEU A 13 7.83 19.37 -11.95
CA LEU A 13 6.87 19.57 -10.87
C LEU A 13 5.82 18.46 -10.84
N VAL A 14 5.25 18.11 -12.00
CA VAL A 14 4.30 17.00 -12.11
C VAL A 14 4.98 15.69 -11.73
N GLY A 15 6.20 15.43 -12.20
CA GLY A 15 6.97 14.25 -11.79
C GLY A 15 7.17 14.19 -10.28
N TYR A 16 7.53 15.29 -9.63
CA TYR A 16 7.68 15.37 -8.18
C TYR A 16 6.37 15.11 -7.43
N TRP A 17 5.23 15.55 -7.97
CA TRP A 17 3.91 15.28 -7.41
C TRP A 17 3.43 13.84 -7.65
N LEU A 18 3.96 13.14 -8.66
CA LEU A 18 3.55 11.79 -9.04
C LEU A 18 4.44 10.68 -8.48
N ILE A 19 5.65 11.00 -8.02
CA ILE A 19 6.54 10.03 -7.38
C ILE A 19 6.06 9.85 -5.93
N ASP A 20 5.62 8.64 -5.60
CA ASP A 20 5.39 8.23 -4.22
C ASP A 20 6.67 7.65 -3.59
N ASP A 21 6.69 7.59 -2.27
CA ASP A 21 7.77 7.05 -1.44
C ASP A 21 7.46 5.63 -0.95
N PHE A 22 6.69 4.86 -1.73
CA PHE A 22 6.23 3.54 -1.32
C PHE A 22 7.38 2.53 -1.20
N ASP A 23 7.63 2.07 0.02
CA ASP A 23 8.60 1.01 0.33
C ASP A 23 7.89 -0.30 0.71
N PRO A 24 7.92 -1.34 -0.15
CA PRO A 24 7.29 -2.63 0.15
C PRO A 24 7.99 -3.41 1.27
N ASP A 25 9.28 -3.14 1.53
CA ASP A 25 10.04 -3.82 2.59
C ASP A 25 9.78 -3.22 3.97
N LEU A 26 9.09 -2.07 4.05
CA LEU A 26 8.74 -1.40 5.31
C LEU A 26 8.03 -2.33 6.31
N LEU A 27 7.20 -3.24 5.79
CA LEU A 27 6.40 -4.18 6.59
C LEU A 27 7.11 -5.49 6.91
N LYS A 28 8.29 -5.73 6.34
CA LYS A 28 9.02 -6.98 6.49
C LYS A 28 9.35 -7.28 7.94
N GLY A 29 8.92 -8.45 8.42
CA GLY A 29 9.09 -8.91 9.79
C GLY A 29 8.23 -8.19 10.84
N LYS A 30 7.46 -7.16 10.47
CA LYS A 30 6.56 -6.45 11.40
C LYS A 30 5.37 -7.33 11.76
N ARG A 31 4.82 -7.16 12.97
CA ARG A 31 3.54 -7.78 13.35
C ARG A 31 2.41 -6.79 13.10
N VAL A 32 1.40 -7.21 12.35
CA VAL A 32 0.28 -6.35 11.97
C VAL A 32 -1.04 -7.03 12.32
N VAL A 33 -1.95 -6.31 12.99
CA VAL A 33 -3.31 -6.78 13.26
C VAL A 33 -4.27 -6.12 12.29
N ILE A 34 -5.04 -6.93 11.56
CA ILE A 34 -6.03 -6.45 10.59
C ILE A 34 -7.42 -6.90 11.04
N THR A 35 -8.27 -5.94 11.40
CA THR A 35 -9.67 -6.18 11.77
C THR A 35 -10.58 -6.15 10.55
N GLY A 36 -11.66 -6.93 10.55
CA GLY A 36 -12.58 -6.98 9.43
C GLY A 36 -12.02 -7.71 8.21
N ALA A 37 -11.02 -8.58 8.39
CA ALA A 37 -10.29 -9.23 7.30
C ALA A 37 -11.03 -10.37 6.58
N SER A 38 -12.28 -10.66 6.97
CA SER A 38 -13.09 -11.76 6.39
C SER A 38 -13.58 -11.55 4.95
N ALA A 39 -13.43 -10.35 4.38
CA ALA A 39 -13.82 -10.01 3.00
C ALA A 39 -13.33 -8.61 2.60
N GLY A 40 -13.27 -8.34 1.30
CA GLY A 40 -13.13 -6.99 0.76
C GLY A 40 -11.76 -6.38 1.01
N ILE A 41 -11.71 -5.10 1.39
CA ILE A 41 -10.43 -4.38 1.55
C ILE A 41 -9.56 -5.00 2.65
N GLY A 42 -10.15 -5.37 3.79
CA GLY A 42 -9.38 -5.98 4.90
C GLY A 42 -8.75 -7.31 4.51
N GLU A 43 -9.45 -8.12 3.71
CA GLU A 43 -8.92 -9.37 3.16
C GLU A 43 -7.75 -9.11 2.20
N GLN A 44 -7.93 -8.19 1.24
CA GLN A 44 -6.87 -7.86 0.28
C GLN A 44 -5.64 -7.26 0.97
N MET A 45 -5.84 -6.44 2.00
CA MET A 45 -4.76 -5.92 2.85
C MET A 45 -4.00 -7.05 3.54
N ALA A 46 -4.70 -8.04 4.11
CA ALA A 46 -4.04 -9.18 4.76
C ALA A 46 -3.13 -9.93 3.79
N TYR A 47 -3.60 -10.20 2.56
CA TYR A 47 -2.78 -10.83 1.54
C TYR A 47 -1.58 -9.97 1.12
N HIS A 48 -1.77 -8.66 0.91
CA HIS A 48 -0.68 -7.79 0.47
C HIS A 48 0.37 -7.60 1.57
N TYR A 49 -0.06 -7.43 2.82
CA TYR A 49 0.86 -7.26 3.95
C TYR A 49 1.65 -8.53 4.22
N ALA A 50 1.02 -9.71 4.11
CA ALA A 50 1.72 -10.99 4.18
C ALA A 50 2.74 -11.14 3.04
N LYS A 51 2.40 -10.77 1.80
CA LYS A 51 3.33 -10.76 0.65
C LYS A 51 4.52 -9.81 0.84
N MET A 52 4.31 -8.69 1.54
CA MET A 52 5.37 -7.76 1.94
C MET A 52 6.22 -8.27 3.13
N GLY A 53 5.97 -9.49 3.60
CA GLY A 53 6.76 -10.15 4.65
C GLY A 53 6.32 -9.81 6.08
N ALA A 54 5.13 -9.23 6.27
CA ALA A 54 4.57 -9.01 7.60
C ALA A 54 4.06 -10.32 8.24
N ASN A 55 4.17 -10.40 9.55
CA ASN A 55 3.49 -11.38 10.39
C ASN A 55 2.07 -10.86 10.68
N VAL A 56 1.09 -11.29 9.88
CA VAL A 56 -0.28 -10.78 9.93
C VAL A 56 -1.16 -11.60 10.88
N ILE A 57 -1.88 -10.90 11.76
CA ILE A 57 -2.96 -11.45 12.61
C ILE A 57 -4.27 -10.86 12.10
N VAL A 58 -5.23 -11.71 11.78
CA VAL A 58 -6.53 -11.29 11.26
C VAL A 58 -7.65 -11.49 12.27
N THR A 59 -8.63 -10.58 12.29
CA THR A 59 -9.84 -10.74 13.10
C THR A 59 -11.08 -10.38 12.29
N ALA A 60 -12.18 -11.10 12.54
CA ALA A 60 -13.49 -10.78 11.97
C ALA A 60 -14.61 -11.44 12.80
N ARG A 61 -15.84 -10.94 12.65
CA ARG A 61 -17.02 -11.46 13.36
C ARG A 61 -17.48 -12.85 12.85
N ARG A 62 -17.17 -13.18 11.59
CA ARG A 62 -17.59 -14.45 10.95
C ARG A 62 -16.36 -15.33 10.81
N GLU A 63 -16.20 -16.25 11.74
CA GLU A 63 -15.06 -17.16 11.81
C GLU A 63 -14.97 -18.08 10.58
N GLN A 64 -16.12 -18.51 10.02
CA GLN A 64 -16.19 -19.39 8.85
C GLN A 64 -15.57 -18.78 7.59
N LYS A 65 -15.31 -17.47 7.59
CA LYS A 65 -14.70 -16.73 6.47
C LYS A 65 -13.20 -16.41 6.69
N LEU A 66 -12.61 -16.89 7.79
CA LEU A 66 -11.19 -16.69 8.11
C LEU A 66 -10.32 -17.91 7.81
N GLN A 67 -10.93 -19.03 7.42
CA GLN A 67 -10.27 -20.23 6.90
C GLN A 67 -10.21 -20.18 5.38
#